data_AF-U2KF05-F1
#
_entry.id   AF-U2KF05-F1
#
_cell.length_a   1.000
_cell.length_b   1.000
_cell.length_c   1.000
_cell.angle_alpha   90.00
_cell.angle_beta   90.00
_cell.angle_gamma   90.00
#
_symmetry.space_group_name_H-M   'P 1'
#
loop_
_entity.id
_entity.type
_entity.pdbx_description
1 polymer ?
#
loop_
_entity_poly.entity_id
_entity_poly.type
_entity_poly.pdbx_seq_one_letter_code
_entity_poly.pdbx_strand_id
1 'polypeptide(L)'
;MLQKLFAGLTASVLCGTMLGTLWAASAEETDAPVKKTVECAKSVALTTDVPKPVPDSQITGRIVVEVQDYPVHVTVQKFTPEGTPTYYDMNLSPAEDADITAYVLLVDYCECPQNPAEFPHTYTSPSLTCIYNSVYHVSVSEPDTDGAIFEDDSVLIADPHMEASVSGNSTYTYAVSFPEQMTEPVSASEPTAEVTAEGNLQVSRDISLLYRPFVTGDTDGSGAIDTTDVFYLMYYVASKSAGVAVPENVKPAACDIDGNGLVDSTDAFYLMLYCAYAGIGKTTSFADLVAGKY
;
A
#
# COMPACT_ATOMS: atom_id res chain seq x y z
N MET A 1 67.24 -24.26 19.94
CA MET A 1 68.23 -23.32 20.49
C MET A 1 67.53 -22.01 20.77
N LEU A 2 67.65 -21.50 22.00
CA LEU A 2 67.41 -20.10 22.42
C LEU A 2 65.98 -19.54 22.20
N GLN A 3 65.32 -18.86 23.14
CA GLN A 3 65.69 -18.42 24.48
C GLN A 3 64.45 -17.72 25.09
N LYS A 4 64.23 -17.96 26.39
CA LYS A 4 63.90 -16.97 27.44
C LYS A 4 62.48 -16.36 27.47
N LEU A 5 61.68 -16.70 28.52
CA LEU A 5 61.65 -16.11 29.89
C LEU A 5 60.73 -14.88 29.92
N PHE A 6 59.85 -14.56 30.88
CA PHE A 6 59.46 -15.01 32.23
C PHE A 6 58.06 -14.35 32.45
N ALA A 7 57.02 -15.05 32.93
CA ALA A 7 56.62 -15.31 34.32
C ALA A 7 56.03 -14.12 35.14
N GLY A 8 54.89 -14.41 35.79
CA GLY A 8 54.28 -13.67 36.90
C GLY A 8 52.74 -13.80 36.90
N LEU A 9 52.14 -14.93 37.34
CA LEU A 9 51.57 -15.17 38.70
C LEU A 9 50.57 -14.05 39.12
N THR A 10 49.27 -14.26 39.40
CA THR A 10 48.62 -15.29 40.23
C THR A 10 47.08 -15.39 40.01
N ALA A 11 46.59 -16.61 39.77
CA ALA A 11 45.54 -17.36 40.50
C ALA A 11 44.21 -16.67 40.90
N SER A 12 43.11 -16.99 40.19
CA SER A 12 41.98 -17.89 40.60
C SER A 12 40.90 -17.20 41.44
N VAL A 13 39.61 -17.28 41.09
CA VAL A 13 38.71 -18.41 41.42
C VAL A 13 37.41 -18.33 40.59
N LEU A 14 37.00 -19.50 40.05
CA LEU A 14 35.66 -20.05 39.73
C LEU A 14 34.46 -19.09 39.54
N CYS A 15 33.55 -19.25 38.58
CA CYS A 15 33.00 -20.49 38.02
C CYS A 15 32.11 -20.15 36.81
N GLY A 16 32.02 -21.04 35.81
CA GLY A 16 30.88 -21.08 34.86
C GLY A 16 31.23 -20.84 33.39
N THR A 17 31.93 -21.79 32.78
CA THR A 17 32.10 -21.93 31.32
C THR A 17 30.80 -22.33 30.62
N MET A 18 30.53 -21.74 29.46
CA MET A 18 30.21 -22.38 28.16
C MET A 18 30.11 -21.26 27.09
N LEU A 19 31.20 -20.85 26.41
CA LEU A 19 31.79 -21.36 25.14
C LEU A 19 31.01 -21.05 23.85
N GLY A 20 31.65 -20.24 22.98
CA GLY A 20 31.39 -20.10 21.54
C GLY A 20 30.37 -19.00 21.22
N THR A 21 30.64 -17.97 20.42
CA THR A 21 31.60 -17.80 19.32
C THR A 21 31.89 -16.31 19.15
N LEU A 22 33.17 -15.97 18.98
CA LEU A 22 33.54 -14.70 18.33
C LEU A 22 33.11 -14.81 16.87
N TRP A 23 32.02 -14.14 16.51
CA TRP A 23 31.79 -13.70 15.15
C TRP A 23 32.13 -12.22 15.08
N ALA A 24 33.10 -11.89 14.23
CA ALA A 24 33.19 -10.55 13.67
C ALA A 24 31.94 -10.37 12.79
N ALA A 25 30.85 -9.89 13.39
CA ALA A 25 29.76 -9.34 12.63
C ALA A 25 30.25 -8.00 12.09
N SER A 26 30.47 -7.93 10.78
CA SER A 26 30.38 -6.68 10.05
C SER A 26 29.00 -6.11 10.39
N ALA A 27 28.97 -5.10 11.24
CA ALA A 27 27.75 -4.35 11.50
C ALA A 27 27.46 -3.55 10.21
N GLU A 28 26.70 -4.14 9.29
CA GLU A 28 25.73 -3.32 8.57
C GLU A 28 24.76 -2.82 9.64
N GLU A 29 24.89 -1.55 9.96
CA GLU A 29 23.90 -0.79 10.71
C GLU A 29 22.66 -0.74 9.81
N THR A 30 21.80 -1.76 9.90
CA THR A 30 20.43 -1.66 9.42
C THR A 30 19.70 -0.76 10.40
N ASP A 31 19.81 0.55 10.19
CA ASP A 31 18.93 1.51 10.84
C ASP A 31 17.48 1.07 10.60
N ALA A 32 16.72 0.95 11.68
CA ALA A 32 15.30 0.65 11.57
C ALA A 32 14.60 1.76 10.76
N PRO A 33 13.61 1.42 9.91
CA PRO A 33 12.95 2.42 9.08
C PRO A 33 12.37 3.55 9.93
N VAL A 34 12.64 4.78 9.54
CA VAL A 34 12.15 6.00 10.19
C VAL A 34 10.65 6.11 9.92
N LYS A 35 9.85 5.91 10.97
CA LYS A 35 8.38 6.00 10.91
C LYS A 35 7.87 7.32 11.47
N LYS A 36 7.03 8.01 10.71
CA LYS A 36 6.35 9.25 11.10
C LYS A 36 4.84 9.02 11.16
N THR A 37 4.22 9.45 12.26
CA THR A 37 2.77 9.37 12.42
C THR A 37 2.13 10.74 12.19
N VAL A 38 1.10 10.80 11.37
CA VAL A 38 0.32 12.01 11.08
C VAL A 38 -1.13 11.75 11.43
N GLU A 39 -1.67 12.47 12.42
CA GLU A 39 -3.10 12.42 12.72
C GLU A 39 -3.86 13.34 11.76
N CYS A 40 -4.77 12.78 10.97
CA CYS A 40 -5.59 13.54 10.05
C CYS A 40 -6.62 14.39 10.80
N ALA A 41 -7.00 15.53 10.22
CA ALA A 41 -8.10 16.33 10.75
C ALA A 41 -9.39 15.49 10.81
N LYS A 42 -10.17 15.63 11.88
CA LYS A 42 -11.43 14.89 12.04
C LYS A 42 -12.37 15.16 10.86
N SER A 43 -12.97 14.09 10.34
CA SER A 43 -14.00 14.17 9.30
C SER A 43 -15.16 15.09 9.71
N VAL A 44 -15.77 15.75 8.72
CA VAL A 44 -17.02 16.49 8.93
C VAL A 44 -18.13 15.61 9.50
N ALA A 45 -18.14 14.30 9.18
CA ALA A 45 -19.09 13.33 9.73
C ALA A 45 -18.97 13.14 11.25
N LEU A 46 -17.81 13.50 11.82
CA LEU A 46 -17.53 13.45 13.26
C LEU A 46 -17.68 14.82 13.95
N THR A 47 -17.94 15.90 13.20
CA THR A 47 -17.95 17.27 13.76
C THR A 47 -19.35 17.87 13.83
N THR A 48 -19.49 18.90 14.67
CA THR A 48 -20.73 19.41 15.27
C THR A 48 -21.70 20.15 14.34
N ASP A 49 -21.41 20.27 13.04
CA ASP A 49 -22.28 20.98 12.07
C ASP A 49 -23.35 20.06 11.43
N VAL A 50 -23.48 18.83 11.94
CA VAL A 50 -24.60 17.92 11.66
C VAL A 50 -25.60 17.89 12.82
N PRO A 51 -26.90 17.65 12.57
CA PRO A 51 -27.98 17.73 13.57
C PRO A 51 -27.79 16.89 14.85
N LYS A 52 -26.86 15.91 14.84
CA LYS A 52 -26.52 15.04 15.96
C LYS A 52 -25.01 14.76 15.95
N PRO A 53 -24.20 15.57 16.65
CA PRO A 53 -22.74 15.39 16.71
C PRO A 53 -22.37 14.08 17.38
N VAL A 54 -21.30 13.44 16.90
CA VAL A 54 -20.71 12.27 17.54
C VAL A 54 -19.84 12.73 18.74
N PRO A 55 -20.11 12.30 19.98
CA PRO A 55 -19.25 12.61 21.12
C PRO A 55 -17.85 11.99 20.97
N ASP A 56 -16.82 12.67 21.48
CA ASP A 56 -15.44 12.15 21.46
C ASP A 56 -15.31 10.77 22.13
N SER A 57 -16.18 10.46 23.11
CA SER A 57 -16.23 9.13 23.74
C SER A 57 -16.66 8.00 22.80
N GLN A 58 -17.24 8.32 21.65
CA GLN A 58 -17.65 7.35 20.62
C GLN A 58 -16.61 7.22 19.49
N ILE A 59 -15.58 8.07 19.46
CA ILE A 59 -14.50 8.04 18.47
C ILE A 59 -13.41 7.08 18.96
N THR A 60 -13.69 5.78 18.87
CA THR A 60 -12.81 4.71 19.34
C THR A 60 -12.14 3.95 18.19
N GLY A 61 -12.48 4.30 16.94
CA GLY A 61 -11.91 3.67 15.76
C GLY A 61 -10.76 4.47 15.17
N ARG A 62 -9.75 3.74 14.68
CA ARG A 62 -8.58 4.28 14.00
C ARG A 62 -8.36 3.46 12.73
N ILE A 63 -8.41 4.12 11.58
CA ILE A 63 -7.95 3.54 10.31
C ILE A 63 -6.59 4.16 10.03
N VAL A 64 -5.57 3.33 9.92
CA VAL A 64 -4.18 3.71 9.70
C VAL A 64 -3.77 3.27 8.31
N VAL A 65 -3.30 4.21 7.49
CA VAL A 65 -2.74 3.91 6.16
C VAL A 65 -1.27 4.27 6.19
N GLU A 66 -0.41 3.29 6.00
CA GLU A 66 1.05 3.47 5.99
C GLU A 66 1.53 3.59 4.55
N VAL A 67 2.07 4.76 4.21
CA VAL A 67 2.53 5.13 2.87
C VAL A 67 4.04 5.27 2.85
N GLN A 68 4.69 4.76 1.81
CA GLN A 68 6.15 4.66 1.69
C GLN A 68 6.67 5.37 0.44
N ASP A 69 6.44 4.80 -0.75
CA ASP A 69 7.11 5.24 -1.98
C ASP A 69 6.30 6.27 -2.78
N TYR A 70 5.01 6.01 -2.94
CA TYR A 70 4.13 6.77 -3.83
C TYR A 70 2.87 7.25 -3.11
N PRO A 71 2.29 8.38 -3.54
CA PRO A 71 1.03 8.84 -2.99
C PRO A 71 -0.09 7.83 -3.29
N VAL A 72 -1.05 7.77 -2.38
CA VAL A 72 -2.28 7.00 -2.54
C VAL A 72 -3.49 7.89 -2.36
N HIS A 73 -4.58 7.52 -3.00
CA HIS A 73 -5.89 8.08 -2.73
C HIS A 73 -6.65 7.15 -1.77
N VAL A 74 -7.25 7.71 -0.73
CA VAL A 74 -7.97 6.94 0.29
C VAL A 74 -9.38 7.46 0.42
N THR A 75 -10.34 6.54 0.35
CA THR A 75 -11.74 6.79 0.69
C THR A 75 -12.14 5.94 1.88
N VAL A 76 -12.86 6.54 2.83
CA VAL A 76 -13.46 5.85 3.98
C VAL A 76 -14.94 6.23 4.04
N GLN A 77 -15.81 5.24 3.98
CA GLN A 77 -17.26 5.40 4.06
C GLN A 77 -17.83 4.49 5.13
N LYS A 78 -18.86 4.95 5.85
CA LYS A 78 -19.59 4.09 6.79
C LYS A 78 -20.87 3.63 6.13
N PHE A 79 -21.08 2.33 5.95
CA PHE A 79 -22.37 1.79 5.54
C PHE A 79 -23.25 1.66 6.78
N THR A 80 -24.37 2.38 6.78
CA THR A 80 -25.38 2.37 7.84
C THR A 80 -26.77 2.12 7.25
N PRO A 81 -27.76 1.71 8.05
CA PRO A 81 -29.14 1.59 7.57
C PRO A 81 -29.71 2.91 7.03
N GLU A 82 -29.23 4.05 7.54
CA GLU A 82 -29.68 5.40 7.18
C GLU A 82 -28.99 5.95 5.92
N GLY A 83 -27.88 5.34 5.49
CA GLY A 83 -27.13 5.72 4.30
C GLY A 83 -25.63 5.47 4.42
N THR A 84 -24.89 6.09 3.50
CA THR A 84 -23.44 5.89 3.36
C THR A 84 -22.69 7.23 3.48
N PRO A 85 -22.52 7.78 4.69
CA PRO A 85 -21.68 8.97 4.87
C PRO A 85 -20.21 8.68 4.52
N THR A 86 -19.62 9.56 3.70
CA THR A 86 -18.17 9.60 3.47
C THR A 86 -17.49 10.32 4.62
N TYR A 87 -16.52 9.65 5.25
CA TYR A 87 -15.70 10.20 6.31
C TYR A 87 -14.46 10.88 5.74
N TYR A 88 -13.76 10.19 4.85
CA TYR A 88 -12.53 10.67 4.23
C TYR A 88 -12.54 10.38 2.74
N ASP A 89 -12.01 11.30 1.97
CA ASP A 89 -11.79 11.25 0.52
C ASP A 89 -10.62 12.20 0.27
N MET A 90 -9.40 11.66 0.24
CA MET A 90 -8.18 12.46 0.26
C MET A 90 -6.96 11.72 -0.28
N ASN A 91 -5.99 12.49 -0.79
CA ASN A 91 -4.67 11.97 -1.16
C ASN A 91 -3.74 12.00 0.05
N LEU A 92 -3.01 10.91 0.25
CA LEU A 92 -1.95 10.74 1.25
C LEU A 92 -0.62 10.63 0.54
N SER A 93 0.39 11.37 0.97
CA SER A 93 1.71 11.39 0.34
C SER A 93 2.79 11.00 1.35
N PRO A 94 3.84 10.29 0.94
CA PRO A 94 4.94 10.02 1.85
C PRO A 94 5.62 11.32 2.28
N ALA A 95 6.04 11.39 3.55
CA ALA A 95 6.81 12.52 4.07
C ALA A 95 8.27 12.42 3.62
N GLU A 96 8.88 13.55 3.23
CA GLU A 96 10.27 13.60 2.76
C GLU A 96 11.30 13.19 3.83
N ASP A 97 10.92 13.21 5.11
CA ASP A 97 11.76 12.97 6.28
C ASP A 97 11.49 11.61 6.96
N ALA A 98 10.81 10.67 6.30
CA ALA A 98 10.49 9.36 6.85
C ALA A 98 10.44 8.26 5.78
N ASP A 99 10.86 7.05 6.14
CA ASP A 99 10.71 5.86 5.29
C ASP A 99 9.25 5.39 5.24
N ILE A 100 8.51 5.61 6.33
CA ILE A 100 7.08 5.24 6.44
C ILE A 100 6.31 6.41 7.05
N THR A 101 5.25 6.85 6.37
CA THR A 101 4.29 7.82 6.91
C THR A 101 2.97 7.13 7.22
N ALA A 102 2.65 6.99 8.51
CA ALA A 102 1.40 6.42 9.00
C ALA A 102 0.35 7.51 9.24
N TYR A 103 -0.65 7.56 8.39
CA TYR A 103 -1.78 8.48 8.51
C TYR A 103 -2.88 7.87 9.36
N VAL A 104 -3.28 8.55 10.43
CA VAL A 104 -4.32 8.09 11.36
C VAL A 104 -5.62 8.83 11.08
N LEU A 105 -6.62 8.10 10.62
CA LEU A 105 -7.97 8.55 10.30
C LEU A 105 -8.90 8.11 11.43
N LEU A 106 -9.44 9.06 12.19
CA LEU A 106 -10.33 8.77 13.31
C LEU A 106 -11.74 8.48 12.80
N VAL A 107 -12.39 7.48 13.38
CA VAL A 107 -13.76 7.05 13.06
C VAL A 107 -14.53 6.66 14.33
N ASP A 108 -15.86 6.68 14.28
CA ASP A 108 -16.70 6.24 15.39
C ASP A 108 -16.93 4.72 15.37
N TYR A 109 -17.43 4.16 16.47
CA TYR A 109 -17.75 2.73 16.51
C TYR A 109 -18.90 2.34 15.58
N CYS A 110 -18.89 1.08 15.15
CA CYS A 110 -19.98 0.49 14.40
C CYS A 110 -21.19 0.25 15.31
N GLU A 111 -22.38 0.48 14.78
CA GLU A 111 -23.63 0.29 15.47
C GLU A 111 -23.91 -1.19 15.72
N CYS A 112 -24.25 -1.52 16.97
CA CYS A 112 -24.65 -2.85 17.39
C CYS A 112 -26.16 -2.83 17.71
N PRO A 113 -27.02 -3.43 16.86
CA PRO A 113 -28.45 -3.46 17.10
C PRO A 113 -28.80 -4.42 18.25
N GLN A 114 -29.86 -4.09 19.01
CA GLN A 114 -30.40 -4.99 20.04
C GLN A 114 -31.07 -6.23 19.44
N ASN A 115 -31.66 -6.09 18.25
CA ASN A 115 -32.28 -7.18 17.49
C ASN A 115 -31.76 -7.19 16.04
N PRO A 116 -30.70 -7.97 15.75
CA PRO A 116 -30.12 -8.04 14.41
C PRO A 116 -31.08 -8.49 13.31
N ALA A 117 -32.14 -9.23 13.65
CA ALA A 117 -33.13 -9.73 12.69
C ALA A 117 -33.99 -8.64 12.05
N GLU A 118 -33.98 -7.42 12.59
CA GLU A 118 -34.72 -6.28 12.04
C GLU A 118 -33.96 -5.56 10.91
N PHE A 119 -32.69 -5.93 10.68
CA PHE A 119 -31.83 -5.28 9.70
C PHE A 119 -31.61 -6.18 8.47
N PRO A 120 -31.71 -5.64 7.25
CA PRO A 120 -31.54 -6.41 6.02
C PRO A 120 -30.09 -6.89 5.82
N HIS A 121 -29.13 -6.14 6.35
CA HIS A 121 -27.71 -6.44 6.30
C HIS A 121 -27.11 -6.37 7.71
N THR A 122 -26.30 -7.36 8.04
CA THR A 122 -25.56 -7.41 9.29
C THR A 122 -24.15 -7.94 9.02
N TYR A 123 -23.22 -7.56 9.88
CA TYR A 123 -21.80 -7.80 9.74
C TYR A 123 -21.24 -8.45 11.01
N THR A 124 -20.31 -9.37 10.83
CA THR A 124 -19.65 -10.08 11.92
C THR A 124 -18.15 -10.19 11.65
N SER A 125 -17.37 -10.36 12.71
CA SER A 125 -15.94 -10.64 12.62
C SER A 125 -15.61 -11.84 13.51
N PRO A 126 -14.69 -12.73 13.12
CA PRO A 126 -14.23 -13.82 13.98
C PRO A 126 -13.61 -13.35 15.31
N SER A 127 -13.12 -12.11 15.37
CA SER A 127 -12.48 -11.53 16.57
C SER A 127 -13.45 -10.83 17.51
N LEU A 128 -14.71 -10.67 17.10
CA LEU A 128 -15.76 -9.94 17.80
C LEU A 128 -16.93 -10.88 18.12
N THR A 129 -17.68 -10.57 19.18
CA THR A 129 -18.82 -11.39 19.62
C THR A 129 -20.17 -10.80 19.21
N CYS A 130 -20.21 -9.49 19.01
CA CYS A 130 -21.39 -8.75 18.59
C CYS A 130 -21.64 -8.89 17.08
N ILE A 131 -22.90 -8.67 16.71
CA ILE A 131 -23.35 -8.52 15.33
C ILE A 131 -23.60 -7.03 15.12
N TYR A 132 -23.10 -6.47 14.03
CA TYR A 132 -23.21 -5.05 13.71
C TYR A 132 -24.18 -4.82 12.55
N ASN A 133 -24.91 -3.71 12.55
CA ASN A 133 -25.75 -3.27 11.42
C ASN A 133 -25.09 -2.14 10.61
N SER A 134 -23.89 -1.73 10.99
CA SER A 134 -23.04 -0.82 10.21
C SER A 134 -21.63 -1.38 10.07
N VAL A 135 -20.94 -1.00 9.01
CA VAL A 135 -19.54 -1.36 8.72
C VAL A 135 -18.84 -0.22 8.02
N TYR A 136 -17.52 -0.16 8.07
CA TYR A 136 -16.74 0.74 7.23
C TYR A 136 -16.30 0.05 5.94
N HIS A 137 -16.44 0.77 4.85
CA HIS A 137 -15.75 0.51 3.59
C HIS A 137 -14.51 1.41 3.53
N VAL A 138 -13.36 0.80 3.25
CA VAL A 138 -12.11 1.50 3.01
C VAL A 138 -11.62 1.16 1.61
N SER A 139 -11.31 2.18 0.82
CA SER A 139 -10.56 2.01 -0.42
C SER A 139 -9.22 2.71 -0.36
N VAL A 140 -8.20 2.05 -0.91
CA VAL A 140 -6.85 2.61 -1.08
C VAL A 140 -6.45 2.36 -2.52
N SER A 141 -6.18 3.42 -3.27
CA SER A 141 -5.84 3.33 -4.69
C SER A 141 -4.60 4.12 -5.06
N GLU A 142 -3.92 3.64 -6.10
CA GLU A 142 -2.97 4.43 -6.87
C GLU A 142 -3.77 5.16 -7.96
N PRO A 143 -3.91 6.50 -7.89
CA PRO A 143 -4.86 7.22 -8.74
C PRO A 143 -4.49 7.24 -10.23
N ASP A 144 -3.20 7.07 -10.56
CA ASP A 144 -2.70 7.18 -11.92
C ASP A 144 -2.64 5.82 -12.66
N THR A 145 -2.93 4.71 -11.97
CA THR A 145 -2.89 3.35 -12.50
C THR A 145 -4.28 2.73 -12.49
N ASP A 146 -4.83 2.48 -13.69
CA ASP A 146 -6.16 1.91 -13.83
C ASP A 146 -6.27 0.54 -13.13
N GLY A 147 -7.36 0.36 -12.37
CA GLY A 147 -7.63 -0.86 -11.60
C GLY A 147 -6.76 -1.08 -10.36
N ALA A 148 -5.78 -0.22 -10.04
CA ALA A 148 -4.96 -0.32 -8.83
C ALA A 148 -5.72 0.20 -7.59
N ILE A 149 -6.85 -0.44 -7.28
CA ILE A 149 -7.78 -0.07 -6.19
C ILE A 149 -8.00 -1.26 -5.29
N PHE A 150 -7.53 -1.17 -4.05
CA PHE A 150 -7.89 -2.11 -2.99
C PHE A 150 -9.17 -1.64 -2.30
N GLU A 151 -10.08 -2.58 -2.01
CA GLU A 151 -11.33 -2.34 -1.30
C GLU A 151 -11.49 -3.31 -0.12
N ASP A 152 -11.96 -2.80 1.02
CA ASP A 152 -12.27 -3.57 2.22
C ASP A 152 -13.64 -3.16 2.80
N ASP A 153 -14.64 -4.01 2.57
CA ASP A 153 -16.02 -3.85 3.06
C ASP A 153 -16.25 -4.43 4.46
N SER A 154 -15.19 -4.83 5.18
CA SER A 154 -15.28 -5.64 6.40
C SER A 154 -14.70 -4.96 7.65
N VAL A 155 -14.55 -3.63 7.61
CA VAL A 155 -13.94 -2.86 8.69
C VAL A 155 -14.95 -2.62 9.82
N LEU A 156 -14.83 -3.38 10.90
CA LEU A 156 -15.72 -3.31 12.06
C LEU A 156 -15.01 -2.66 13.25
N ILE A 157 -15.46 -1.47 13.61
CA ILE A 157 -15.00 -0.74 14.79
C ILE A 157 -15.86 -1.18 15.97
N ALA A 158 -15.25 -1.87 16.94
CA ALA A 158 -15.98 -2.42 18.08
C ALA A 158 -16.62 -1.32 18.94
N ASP A 159 -17.85 -1.57 19.39
CA ASP A 159 -18.49 -0.74 20.41
C ASP A 159 -18.05 -1.25 21.81
N PRO A 160 -17.22 -0.50 22.54
CA PRO A 160 -16.70 -0.94 23.83
C PRO A 160 -17.77 -1.04 24.93
N HIS A 161 -18.98 -0.54 24.70
CA HIS A 161 -20.09 -0.70 25.64
C HIS A 161 -20.79 -2.06 25.47
N MET A 162 -20.66 -2.67 24.29
CA MET A 162 -21.33 -3.93 23.94
C MET A 162 -20.34 -5.09 23.88
N GLU A 163 -19.10 -4.85 23.46
CA GLU A 163 -18.05 -5.87 23.38
C GLU A 163 -17.25 -5.97 24.67
N ALA A 164 -17.41 -7.08 25.39
CA ALA A 164 -16.67 -7.30 26.63
C ALA A 164 -15.15 -7.53 26.41
N SER A 165 -14.76 -7.99 25.21
CA SER A 165 -13.36 -8.25 24.86
C SER A 165 -12.60 -6.98 24.48
N VAL A 166 -13.29 -5.90 24.09
CA VAL A 166 -12.67 -4.67 23.59
C VAL A 166 -13.08 -3.50 24.47
N SER A 167 -12.13 -2.98 25.24
CA SER A 167 -12.34 -1.81 26.11
C SER A 167 -11.58 -0.55 25.62
N GLY A 168 -10.67 -0.73 24.67
CA GLY A 168 -9.85 0.32 24.08
C GLY A 168 -10.29 0.66 22.66
N ASN A 169 -9.31 1.01 21.81
CA ASN A 169 -9.57 1.38 20.43
C ASN A 169 -9.64 0.14 19.52
N SER A 170 -10.37 0.27 18.42
CA SER A 170 -10.26 -0.64 17.28
C SER A 170 -9.40 0.01 16.21
N THR A 171 -8.26 -0.59 15.89
CA THR A 171 -7.29 -0.04 14.94
C THR A 171 -7.13 -0.99 13.76
N TYR A 172 -7.42 -0.50 12.55
CA TYR A 172 -7.17 -1.18 11.28
C TYR A 172 -5.96 -0.55 10.61
N THR A 173 -4.94 -1.32 10.29
CA THR A 173 -3.69 -0.84 9.69
C THR A 173 -3.53 -1.46 8.30
N TYR A 174 -3.39 -0.59 7.31
CA TYR A 174 -3.12 -0.94 5.92
C TYR A 174 -1.69 -0.52 5.58
N ALA A 175 -0.78 -1.49 5.49
CA ALA A 175 0.59 -1.25 5.10
C ALA A 175 0.69 -1.30 3.57
N VAL A 176 0.90 -0.15 2.93
CA VAL A 176 0.91 -0.03 1.47
C VAL A 176 2.34 -0.12 0.95
N SER A 177 2.52 -0.89 -0.13
CA SER A 177 3.79 -1.10 -0.84
C SER A 177 3.59 -1.08 -2.34
N PHE A 178 4.68 -0.83 -3.09
CA PHE A 178 4.66 -0.80 -4.56
C PHE A 178 5.80 -1.65 -5.15
N PRO A 179 5.65 -2.99 -5.17
CA PRO A 179 6.71 -3.87 -5.67
C PRO A 179 6.99 -3.66 -7.17
N GLU A 180 8.26 -3.55 -7.56
CA GLU A 180 8.67 -3.31 -8.95
C GLU A 180 8.23 -4.40 -9.94
N GLN A 181 8.14 -5.65 -9.49
CA GLN A 181 7.83 -6.82 -10.34
C GLN A 181 6.35 -7.22 -10.30
N MET A 182 5.48 -6.32 -9.86
CA MET A 182 4.05 -6.54 -9.80
C MET A 182 3.42 -6.44 -11.20
N THR A 183 2.62 -7.43 -11.58
CA THR A 183 1.90 -7.46 -12.87
C THR A 183 0.39 -7.28 -12.71
N GLU A 184 -0.16 -7.76 -11.59
CA GLU A 184 -1.57 -7.56 -11.24
C GLU A 184 -1.75 -6.19 -10.59
N PRO A 185 -2.87 -5.47 -10.83
CA PRO A 185 -3.06 -4.13 -10.30
C PRO A 185 -3.04 -4.02 -8.77
N VAL A 186 -3.51 -5.07 -8.07
CA VAL A 186 -3.63 -5.10 -6.61
C VAL A 186 -3.35 -6.50 -6.09
N SER A 187 -2.70 -6.57 -4.92
CA SER A 187 -2.55 -7.79 -4.13
C SER A 187 -2.65 -7.42 -2.65
N ALA A 188 -3.27 -8.27 -1.85
CA ALA A 188 -3.39 -8.03 -0.42
C ALA A 188 -3.28 -9.34 0.37
N SER A 189 -2.71 -9.26 1.57
CA SER A 189 -2.69 -10.38 2.51
C SER A 189 -4.09 -10.67 3.06
N GLU A 190 -4.25 -11.84 3.68
CA GLU A 190 -5.36 -12.03 4.62
C GLU A 190 -5.17 -11.10 5.83
N PRO A 191 -6.25 -10.56 6.40
CA PRO A 191 -6.16 -9.71 7.58
C PRO A 191 -5.73 -10.54 8.80
N THR A 192 -4.80 -9.99 9.58
CA THR A 192 -4.43 -10.56 10.88
C THR A 192 -5.08 -9.71 11.97
N ALA A 193 -5.90 -10.34 12.82
CA ALA A 193 -6.61 -9.65 13.88
C ALA A 193 -6.26 -10.21 15.26
N GLU A 194 -5.99 -9.32 16.21
CA GLU A 194 -5.74 -9.67 17.60
C GLU A 194 -6.38 -8.67 18.56
N VAL A 195 -6.84 -9.18 19.71
CA VAL A 195 -7.25 -8.35 20.84
C VAL A 195 -6.10 -8.35 21.84
N THR A 196 -5.51 -7.19 22.05
CA THR A 196 -4.37 -7.00 22.94
C THR A 196 -4.76 -7.17 24.41
N ALA A 197 -3.77 -7.41 25.28
CA ALA A 197 -3.99 -7.48 26.73
C ALA A 197 -4.55 -6.17 27.32
N GLU A 198 -4.34 -5.04 26.64
CA GLU A 198 -4.88 -3.72 27.00
C GLU A 198 -6.33 -3.50 26.52
N GLY A 199 -6.91 -4.48 25.83
CA GLY A 199 -8.29 -4.43 25.34
C GLY A 199 -8.46 -3.64 24.05
N ASN A 200 -7.39 -3.34 23.30
CA ASN A 200 -7.48 -2.81 21.95
C ASN A 200 -7.65 -3.94 20.93
N LEU A 201 -8.54 -3.77 19.95
CA LEU A 201 -8.57 -4.59 18.75
C LEU A 201 -7.56 -4.02 17.75
N GLN A 202 -6.65 -4.85 17.26
CA GLN A 202 -5.72 -4.51 16.19
C GLN A 202 -5.96 -5.45 15.01
N VAL A 203 -6.15 -4.88 13.83
CA VAL A 203 -6.27 -5.59 12.57
C VAL A 203 -5.23 -5.01 11.63
N SER A 204 -4.43 -5.86 11.01
CA SER A 204 -3.37 -5.43 10.09
C SER A 204 -3.48 -6.19 8.78
N ARG A 205 -3.19 -5.49 7.68
CA ARG A 205 -3.21 -6.04 6.33
C ARG A 205 -2.10 -5.40 5.50
N ASP A 206 -1.35 -6.24 4.81
CA ASP A 206 -0.37 -5.79 3.82
C ASP A 206 -1.06 -5.66 2.47
N ILE A 207 -0.89 -4.51 1.81
CA ILE A 207 -1.41 -4.22 0.49
C ILE A 207 -0.22 -3.88 -0.42
N SER A 208 -0.23 -4.47 -1.61
CA SER A 208 0.62 -4.06 -2.71
C SER A 208 -0.25 -3.50 -3.82
N LEU A 209 0.12 -2.31 -4.31
CA LEU A 209 -0.52 -1.67 -5.44
C LEU A 209 0.47 -1.61 -6.60
N LEU A 210 -0.02 -1.81 -7.80
CA LEU A 210 0.76 -1.57 -9.00
C LEU A 210 0.92 -0.06 -9.19
N TYR A 211 2.17 0.39 -9.37
CA TYR A 211 2.47 1.77 -9.73
C TYR A 211 2.92 1.86 -11.19
N ARG A 212 2.02 2.33 -12.06
CA ARG A 212 2.28 2.67 -13.46
C ARG A 212 1.54 3.97 -13.80
N PRO A 213 2.11 5.14 -13.44
CA PRO A 213 1.49 6.45 -13.70
C PRO A 213 1.60 6.86 -15.19
N PHE A 214 1.61 5.88 -16.09
CA PHE A 214 1.82 6.05 -17.51
C PHE A 214 1.05 4.98 -18.27
N VAL A 215 0.62 5.32 -19.47
CA VAL A 215 0.04 4.36 -20.40
C VAL A 215 1.19 3.67 -21.13
N THR A 216 1.33 2.35 -20.97
CA THR A 216 2.29 1.58 -21.78
C THR A 216 2.07 1.89 -23.26
N GLY A 217 3.14 2.25 -23.99
CA GLY A 217 3.06 2.69 -25.38
C GLY A 217 2.95 4.20 -25.59
N ASP A 218 2.48 4.97 -24.60
CA ASP A 218 2.44 6.44 -24.63
C ASP A 218 3.83 6.99 -24.25
N THR A 219 4.73 6.89 -25.22
CA THR A 219 6.14 7.22 -25.08
C THR A 219 6.32 8.72 -24.86
N ASP A 220 5.49 9.56 -25.48
CA ASP A 220 5.60 11.01 -25.35
C ASP A 220 4.71 11.63 -24.25
N GLY A 221 3.87 10.82 -23.61
CA GLY A 221 2.99 11.23 -22.53
C GLY A 221 1.85 12.14 -23.01
N SER A 222 1.46 12.02 -24.28
CA SER A 222 0.37 12.81 -24.87
C SER A 222 -1.02 12.32 -24.50
N GLY A 223 -1.12 11.13 -23.90
CA GLY A 223 -2.37 10.44 -23.57
C GLY A 223 -2.99 9.66 -24.73
N ALA A 224 -2.31 9.58 -25.87
CA ALA A 224 -2.71 8.77 -27.02
C ALA A 224 -1.54 7.88 -27.46
N ILE A 225 -1.82 6.64 -27.83
CA ILE A 225 -0.82 5.75 -28.42
C ILE A 225 -0.90 5.90 -29.93
N ASP A 226 0.09 6.54 -30.55
CA ASP A 226 0.17 6.73 -31.98
C ASP A 226 1.60 6.66 -32.55
N THR A 227 1.76 6.97 -33.84
CA THR A 227 3.06 6.86 -34.52
C THR A 227 4.12 7.84 -34.02
N THR A 228 3.72 8.88 -33.29
CA THR A 228 4.62 9.83 -32.62
C THR A 228 5.37 9.11 -31.50
N ASP A 229 4.70 8.23 -30.76
CA ASP A 229 5.33 7.41 -29.73
C ASP A 229 6.38 6.47 -30.33
N VAL A 230 6.03 5.84 -31.45
CA VAL A 230 6.96 4.98 -32.21
C VAL A 230 8.23 5.75 -32.60
N PHE A 231 8.09 6.99 -33.05
CA PHE A 231 9.23 7.85 -33.39
C PHE A 231 10.09 8.15 -32.16
N TYR A 232 9.47 8.59 -31.07
CA TYR A 232 10.19 8.95 -29.85
C TYR A 232 10.86 7.75 -29.19
N LEU A 233 10.25 6.56 -29.24
CA LEU A 233 10.79 5.33 -28.71
C LEU A 233 12.03 4.91 -29.49
N MET A 234 11.95 4.93 -30.82
CA MET A 234 13.14 4.69 -31.66
C MET A 234 14.24 5.73 -31.42
N TYR A 235 13.89 7.02 -31.26
CA TYR A 235 14.87 8.05 -30.98
C TYR A 235 15.54 7.85 -29.61
N TYR A 236 14.77 7.44 -28.61
CA TYR A 236 15.27 7.09 -27.28
C TYR A 236 16.26 5.92 -27.34
N VAL A 237 15.85 4.80 -27.94
CA VAL A 237 16.68 3.59 -28.07
C VAL A 237 17.97 3.90 -28.84
N ALA A 238 17.88 4.65 -29.94
CA ALA A 238 19.04 5.07 -30.71
C ALA A 238 19.98 5.98 -29.89
N SER A 239 19.43 6.93 -29.14
CA SER A 239 20.22 7.85 -28.31
C SER A 239 20.94 7.11 -27.17
N LYS A 240 20.23 6.21 -26.48
CA LYS A 240 20.81 5.32 -25.47
C LYS A 240 21.94 4.47 -26.05
N SER A 241 21.71 3.83 -27.20
CA SER A 241 22.69 2.98 -27.87
C SER A 241 23.93 3.75 -28.32
N ALA A 242 23.75 5.00 -28.76
CA ALA A 242 24.83 5.88 -29.18
C ALA A 242 25.57 6.55 -28.00
N GLY A 243 25.08 6.43 -26.77
CA GLY A 243 25.63 7.09 -25.59
C GLY A 243 25.48 8.61 -25.61
N VAL A 244 24.45 9.12 -26.30
CA VAL A 244 24.13 10.56 -26.35
C VAL A 244 22.93 10.89 -25.47
N ALA A 245 22.69 12.18 -25.25
CA ALA A 245 21.53 12.64 -24.49
C ALA A 245 20.23 12.12 -25.12
N VAL A 246 19.34 11.60 -24.27
CA VAL A 246 18.01 11.12 -24.68
C VAL A 246 17.04 12.30 -24.85
N PRO A 247 16.02 12.18 -25.71
CA PRO A 247 14.98 13.20 -25.85
C PRO A 247 14.24 13.47 -24.52
N GLU A 248 13.98 14.75 -24.22
CA GLU A 248 13.30 15.18 -22.98
C GLU A 248 11.82 14.77 -22.93
N ASN A 249 11.20 14.59 -24.09
CA ASN A 249 9.77 14.27 -24.19
C ASN A 249 9.47 12.78 -23.97
N VAL A 250 10.47 11.93 -23.72
CA VAL A 250 10.24 10.49 -23.56
C VAL A 250 9.92 10.15 -22.11
N LYS A 251 8.91 9.29 -21.92
CA LYS A 251 8.54 8.63 -20.68
C LYS A 251 9.14 7.20 -20.68
N PRO A 252 10.34 6.98 -20.13
CA PRO A 252 11.02 5.69 -20.29
C PRO A 252 10.23 4.52 -19.69
N ALA A 253 9.44 4.77 -18.65
CA ALA A 253 8.62 3.75 -18.02
C ALA A 253 7.50 3.23 -18.94
N ALA A 254 6.97 4.07 -19.85
CA ALA A 254 5.98 3.69 -20.85
C ALA A 254 6.54 2.89 -22.03
N CYS A 255 7.87 2.78 -22.12
CA CYS A 255 8.56 2.27 -23.28
C CYS A 255 8.90 0.77 -23.21
N ASP A 256 8.77 0.12 -22.05
CA ASP A 256 8.95 -1.32 -21.89
C ASP A 256 7.63 -2.04 -22.25
N ILE A 257 7.46 -2.31 -23.53
CA ILE A 257 6.21 -2.81 -24.14
C ILE A 257 6.10 -4.32 -23.98
N ASP A 258 7.22 -5.04 -24.05
CA ASP A 258 7.23 -6.49 -23.87
C ASP A 258 7.40 -6.95 -22.41
N GLY A 259 7.68 -6.01 -21.50
CA GLY A 259 7.75 -6.23 -20.06
C GLY A 259 9.01 -6.98 -19.62
N ASN A 260 10.07 -6.96 -20.43
CA ASN A 260 11.30 -7.69 -20.14
C ASN A 260 12.29 -6.90 -19.25
N GLY A 261 11.94 -5.67 -18.87
CA GLY A 261 12.76 -4.78 -18.03
C GLY A 261 13.81 -3.96 -18.79
N LEU A 262 13.85 -4.07 -20.12
CA LEU A 262 14.74 -3.33 -21.01
C LEU A 262 13.90 -2.56 -22.03
N VAL A 263 14.34 -1.35 -22.36
CA VAL A 263 13.75 -0.56 -23.43
C VAL A 263 14.66 -0.63 -24.65
N ASP A 264 14.26 -1.40 -25.67
CA ASP A 264 15.04 -1.65 -26.87
C ASP A 264 14.21 -1.68 -28.18
N SER A 265 14.82 -2.15 -29.27
CA SER A 265 14.17 -2.19 -30.59
C SER A 265 12.96 -3.14 -30.66
N THR A 266 12.87 -4.10 -29.75
CA THR A 266 11.77 -5.04 -29.62
C THR A 266 10.49 -4.31 -29.20
N ASP A 267 10.61 -3.37 -28.27
CA ASP A 267 9.51 -2.49 -27.85
C ASP A 267 9.01 -1.62 -29.00
N ALA A 268 9.95 -1.01 -29.74
CA ALA A 268 9.64 -0.21 -30.91
C ALA A 268 8.89 -1.03 -31.98
N PHE A 269 9.25 -2.31 -32.14
CA PHE A 269 8.56 -3.22 -33.04
C PHE A 269 7.11 -3.48 -32.59
N TYR A 270 6.89 -3.81 -31.32
CA TYR A 270 5.54 -4.07 -30.80
C TYR A 270 4.65 -2.82 -30.81
N LEU A 271 5.22 -1.66 -30.48
CA LEU A 271 4.49 -0.39 -30.54
C LEU A 271 4.08 -0.01 -31.97
N MET A 272 4.98 -0.20 -32.94
CA MET A 272 4.68 0.00 -34.35
C MET A 272 3.62 -0.98 -34.85
N LEU A 273 3.68 -2.25 -34.41
CA LEU A 273 2.69 -3.26 -34.76
C LEU A 273 1.31 -2.91 -34.18
N TYR A 274 1.25 -2.47 -32.93
CA TYR A 274 0.03 -1.98 -32.28
C TYR A 274 -0.60 -0.82 -33.08
N CYS A 275 0.18 0.19 -33.44
CA CYS A 275 -0.28 1.31 -34.25
C CYS A 275 -0.80 0.86 -35.63
N ALA A 276 -0.16 -0.13 -36.26
CA ALA A 276 -0.61 -0.68 -37.54
C ALA A 276 -1.98 -1.37 -37.42
N TYR A 277 -2.21 -2.12 -36.34
CA TYR A 277 -3.51 -2.74 -36.05
C TYR A 277 -4.60 -1.70 -35.79
N ALA A 278 -4.29 -0.69 -34.96
CA ALA A 278 -5.20 0.43 -34.71
C ALA A 278 -5.54 1.17 -36.00
N GLY A 279 -4.57 1.39 -36.90
CA GLY A 279 -4.75 2.05 -38.19
C GLY A 279 -5.69 1.32 -39.16
N ILE A 280 -5.85 0.00 -39.02
CA ILE A 280 -6.85 -0.78 -39.78
C ILE A 280 -8.16 -1.01 -39.00
N GLY A 281 -8.32 -0.35 -37.86
CA GLY A 281 -9.50 -0.43 -37.01
C GLY A 281 -9.63 -1.74 -36.22
N LYS A 282 -8.54 -2.49 -36.04
CA LYS A 282 -8.53 -3.68 -35.18
C LYS A 282 -8.09 -3.31 -33.76
N THR A 283 -8.88 -3.72 -32.78
CA THR A 283 -8.48 -3.66 -31.37
C THR A 283 -7.58 -4.84 -31.04
N THR A 284 -6.44 -4.57 -30.41
CA THR A 284 -5.48 -5.56 -29.91
C THR A 284 -4.87 -5.05 -28.61
N SER A 285 -4.12 -5.89 -27.90
CA SER A 285 -3.37 -5.54 -26.69
C SER A 285 -1.88 -5.81 -26.91
N PHE A 286 -0.99 -5.11 -26.19
CA PHE A 286 0.44 -5.42 -26.25
C PHE A 286 0.73 -6.86 -25.84
N ALA A 287 0.03 -7.36 -24.80
CA ALA A 287 0.15 -8.76 -24.37
C ALA A 287 -0.19 -9.77 -25.48
N ASP A 288 -1.23 -9.51 -26.29
CA ASP A 288 -1.58 -10.37 -27.42
C ASP A 288 -0.53 -10.33 -28.53
N LEU A 289 -0.02 -9.14 -28.87
CA LEU A 289 1.02 -8.96 -29.87
C LEU A 289 2.32 -9.66 -29.46
N VAL A 290 2.74 -9.51 -28.20
CA VAL A 290 3.92 -10.17 -27.63
C VAL A 290 3.76 -11.69 -27.62
N ALA A 291 2.56 -12.20 -27.30
CA ALA A 291 2.24 -13.61 -27.37
C ALA A 291 2.06 -14.16 -28.80
N GLY A 292 2.16 -13.32 -29.84
CA GLY A 292 1.99 -13.70 -31.23
C GLY A 292 0.55 -14.02 -31.64
N LYS A 293 -0.44 -13.44 -30.95
CA LYS A 293 -1.87 -13.56 -31.26
C LYS A 293 -2.31 -12.36 -32.12
N TYR A 294 -2.65 -12.64 -33.38
CA TYR A 294 -2.81 -11.65 -34.45
C TYR A 294 -4.19 -11.63 -35.10
#